data_AF-A0A3M1KI90-F1
#
_entry.id   AF-A0A3M1KI90-F1
#
_cell.length_a   1.000
_cell.length_b   1.000
_cell.length_c   1.000
_cell.angle_alpha   90.00
_cell.angle_beta   90.00
_cell.angle_gamma   90.00
#
_symmetry.space_group_name_H-M   'P 1'
#
loop_
_entity.id
_entity.type
_entity.pdbx_description
1 polymer ?
#
loop_
_entity_poly.entity_id
_entity_poly.type
_entity_poly.pdbx_seq_one_letter_code
_entity_poly.pdbx_strand_id
1 'polypeptide(L)'
;SSVRTALKARDAGVDIIIAEGVESGGKVSPDEVPTISLIPQVVDAVDVPVVAAGGLAEGRGLLAALALGAVGVQMGTRFLACTEADMAHDNWKRVLVQAGDNATAIACRKSSPTRMIKNQFFDELDALDEPGKKAMHYMPVQAQGMARIPTDTDGTTGNYVAGTGAGLIHEIRPAAEIVAEIVDTAAARLRDVQEMFHND
;
A
#
# COMPACT_ATOMS: atom_id res chain seq x y z
N SER A 1 -12.13 -1.40 0.32
CA SER A 1 -11.70 -0.92 -1.02
C SER A 1 -12.85 -0.60 -1.97
N SER A 2 -14.07 -0.29 -1.49
CA SER A 2 -15.18 0.22 -2.32
C SER A 2 -16.18 0.95 -1.41
N VAL A 3 -16.96 1.86 -1.98
CA VAL A 3 -18.06 2.53 -1.27
C VAL A 3 -19.05 1.52 -0.69
N ARG A 4 -19.43 0.50 -1.48
CA ARG A 4 -20.34 -0.56 -1.04
C ARG A 4 -19.85 -1.28 0.22
N THR A 5 -18.56 -1.61 0.29
CA THR A 5 -17.99 -2.26 1.48
C THR A 5 -17.86 -1.30 2.66
N ALA A 6 -17.62 -0.02 2.41
CA ALA A 6 -17.56 1.00 3.47
C ALA A 6 -18.93 1.21 4.13
N LEU A 7 -20.00 1.32 3.33
CA LEU A 7 -21.37 1.39 3.83
C LEU A 7 -21.72 0.18 4.70
N LYS A 8 -21.36 -1.04 4.26
CA LYS A 8 -21.56 -2.25 5.06
C LYS A 8 -20.78 -2.24 6.38
N ALA A 9 -19.55 -1.72 6.38
CA ALA A 9 -18.74 -1.61 7.58
C ALA A 9 -19.36 -0.60 8.57
N ARG A 10 -19.79 0.57 8.06
CA ARG A 10 -20.56 1.56 8.85
C ARG A 10 -21.82 0.92 9.45
N ASP A 11 -22.61 0.21 8.65
CA ASP A 11 -23.84 -0.44 9.11
C ASP A 11 -23.58 -1.52 10.17
N ALA A 12 -22.37 -2.08 10.19
CA ALA A 12 -21.90 -3.00 11.24
C ALA A 12 -21.42 -2.29 12.51
N GLY A 13 -21.42 -0.94 12.54
CA GLY A 13 -21.11 -0.13 13.71
C GLY A 13 -19.62 0.08 13.99
N VAL A 14 -18.77 0.09 12.95
CA VAL A 14 -17.32 0.36 13.14
C VAL A 14 -17.07 1.84 13.48
N ASP A 15 -16.08 2.09 14.35
CA ASP A 15 -15.69 3.45 14.72
C ASP A 15 -14.85 4.18 13.66
N ILE A 16 -14.19 3.40 12.78
CA ILE A 16 -13.27 3.92 11.76
C ILE A 16 -13.25 3.01 10.55
N ILE A 17 -13.06 3.59 9.37
CA ILE A 17 -12.91 2.85 8.11
C ILE A 17 -11.53 3.12 7.53
N ILE A 18 -10.81 2.05 7.19
CA ILE A 18 -9.61 2.15 6.33
C ILE A 18 -10.04 1.91 4.89
N ALA A 19 -9.91 2.94 4.07
CA ALA A 19 -10.17 2.88 2.64
C ALA A 19 -8.84 2.65 1.90
N GLU A 20 -8.65 1.42 1.42
CA GLU A 20 -7.41 0.99 0.76
C GLU A 20 -7.55 0.93 -0.76
N GLY A 21 -6.74 1.72 -1.48
CA GLY A 21 -6.62 1.73 -2.93
C GLY A 21 -5.67 0.64 -3.47
N VAL A 22 -5.72 0.42 -4.78
CA VAL A 22 -4.98 -0.64 -5.51
C VAL A 22 -3.45 -0.52 -5.45
N GLU A 23 -2.96 0.64 -5.03
CA GLU A 23 -1.55 0.94 -4.81
C GLU A 23 -0.95 0.22 -3.59
N SER A 24 -1.78 -0.35 -2.72
CA SER A 24 -1.33 -1.10 -1.53
C SER A 24 -0.53 -2.35 -1.87
N GLY A 25 0.37 -2.73 -0.97
CA GLY A 25 1.12 -3.99 -1.07
C GLY A 25 0.31 -5.15 -0.48
N GLY A 26 0.58 -6.37 -0.95
CA GLY A 26 -0.16 -7.55 -0.50
C GLY A 26 -1.50 -7.70 -1.24
N LYS A 27 -2.55 -8.15 -0.55
CA LYS A 27 -3.84 -8.41 -1.22
C LYS A 27 -4.50 -7.10 -1.65
N VAL A 28 -4.92 -7.05 -2.91
CA VAL A 28 -5.59 -5.87 -3.47
C VAL A 28 -7.00 -6.23 -3.95
N SER A 29 -7.87 -5.23 -4.01
CA SER A 29 -9.23 -5.39 -4.53
C SER A 29 -9.19 -5.74 -6.03
N PRO A 30 -10.02 -6.69 -6.51
CA PRO A 30 -10.16 -6.95 -7.95
C PRO A 30 -10.76 -5.78 -8.73
N ASP A 31 -11.41 -4.83 -8.05
CA ASP A 31 -11.99 -3.63 -8.67
C ASP A 31 -10.90 -2.58 -9.02
N GLU A 32 -9.67 -2.75 -8.52
CA GLU A 32 -8.50 -1.92 -8.84
C GLU A 32 -8.70 -0.39 -8.71
N VAL A 33 -9.58 0.06 -7.80
CA VAL A 33 -9.85 1.49 -7.59
C VAL A 33 -8.62 2.19 -6.97
N PRO A 34 -8.06 3.23 -7.62
CA PRO A 34 -6.92 3.99 -7.08
C PRO A 34 -7.26 4.80 -5.84
N THR A 35 -6.31 4.98 -4.92
CA THR A 35 -6.46 5.78 -3.69
C THR A 35 -7.02 7.17 -3.99
N ILE A 36 -6.47 7.87 -4.99
CA ILE A 36 -6.87 9.25 -5.33
C ILE A 36 -8.37 9.38 -5.66
N SER A 37 -8.98 8.34 -6.22
CA SER A 37 -10.41 8.31 -6.54
C SER A 37 -11.25 7.64 -5.45
N LEU A 38 -10.70 6.65 -4.75
CA LEU A 38 -11.42 5.88 -3.74
C LEU A 38 -11.73 6.71 -2.50
N ILE A 39 -10.73 7.44 -1.98
CA ILE A 39 -10.85 8.16 -0.71
C ILE A 39 -12.03 9.14 -0.69
N PRO A 40 -12.13 10.12 -1.62
CA PRO A 40 -13.23 11.09 -1.56
C PRO A 40 -14.60 10.42 -1.71
N GLN A 41 -14.73 9.39 -2.57
CA GLN A 41 -15.98 8.65 -2.72
C GLN A 41 -16.40 7.92 -1.44
N VAL A 42 -15.45 7.38 -0.68
CA VAL A 42 -15.77 6.73 0.60
C VAL A 42 -16.12 7.76 1.66
N VAL A 43 -15.34 8.85 1.76
CA VAL A 43 -15.60 9.96 2.69
C VAL A 43 -16.99 10.54 2.49
N ASP A 44 -17.40 10.81 1.25
CA ASP A 44 -18.73 11.38 0.96
C ASP A 44 -19.89 10.42 1.28
N ALA A 45 -19.62 9.11 1.34
CA ALA A 45 -20.65 8.08 1.50
C ALA A 45 -20.90 7.66 2.96
N VAL A 46 -20.00 8.01 3.88
CA VAL A 46 -20.08 7.57 5.29
C VAL A 46 -19.90 8.75 6.24
N ASP A 47 -20.43 8.61 7.44
CA ASP A 47 -20.36 9.57 8.54
C ASP A 47 -19.27 9.22 9.57
N VAL A 48 -18.62 8.06 9.42
CA VAL A 48 -17.51 7.61 10.28
C VAL A 48 -16.16 8.07 9.73
N PRO A 49 -15.15 8.35 10.58
CA PRO A 49 -13.82 8.76 10.13
C PRO A 49 -13.18 7.77 9.16
N VAL A 50 -12.56 8.29 8.10
CA VAL A 50 -11.90 7.50 7.05
C VAL A 50 -10.39 7.70 7.11
N VAL A 51 -9.63 6.61 7.13
CA VAL A 51 -8.17 6.58 7.00
C VAL A 51 -7.80 6.10 5.60
N ALA A 52 -6.95 6.84 4.92
CA ALA A 52 -6.49 6.47 3.59
C ALA A 52 -5.35 5.45 3.62
N ALA A 53 -5.39 4.45 2.75
CA ALA A 53 -4.32 3.45 2.60
C ALA A 53 -4.04 3.16 1.12
N GLY A 54 -2.80 2.78 0.82
CA GLY A 54 -2.35 2.42 -0.53
C GLY A 54 -1.57 3.54 -1.22
N GLY A 55 -0.31 3.26 -1.58
CA GLY A 55 0.58 4.21 -2.29
C GLY A 55 1.18 5.33 -1.43
N LEU A 56 0.79 5.44 -0.16
CA LEU A 56 1.25 6.49 0.75
C LEU A 56 2.52 6.05 1.48
N ALA A 57 3.61 6.83 1.35
CA ALA A 57 4.92 6.49 1.94
C ALA A 57 5.64 7.65 2.65
N GLU A 58 5.17 8.89 2.51
CA GLU A 58 5.82 10.09 3.03
C GLU A 58 4.80 11.24 3.26
N GLY A 59 5.27 12.40 3.71
CA GLY A 59 4.41 13.54 4.08
C GLY A 59 3.57 14.14 2.95
N ARG A 60 4.04 14.11 1.70
CA ARG A 60 3.21 14.52 0.54
C ARG A 60 1.96 13.66 0.41
N GLY A 61 2.09 12.36 0.66
CA GLY A 61 0.97 11.42 0.69
C GLY A 61 0.00 11.71 1.83
N LEU A 62 0.51 12.05 3.03
CA LEU A 62 -0.32 12.48 4.15
C LEU A 62 -1.13 13.72 3.78
N LEU A 63 -0.49 14.78 3.27
CA LEU A 63 -1.19 16.00 2.87
C LEU A 63 -2.26 15.72 1.81
N ALA A 64 -1.94 14.93 0.79
CA ALA A 64 -2.90 14.57 -0.25
C ALA A 64 -4.11 13.82 0.34
N ALA A 65 -3.90 12.85 1.23
CA ALA A 65 -4.98 12.12 1.87
C ALA A 65 -5.89 13.03 2.72
N LEU A 66 -5.30 13.95 3.49
CA LEU A 66 -6.07 14.93 4.27
C LEU A 66 -6.89 15.85 3.37
N ALA A 67 -6.32 16.30 2.25
CA ALA A 67 -7.03 17.11 1.26
C ALA A 67 -8.20 16.36 0.58
N LEU A 68 -8.14 15.03 0.49
CA LEU A 68 -9.24 14.18 0.01
C LEU A 68 -10.32 13.91 1.07
N GLY A 69 -10.18 14.46 2.28
CA GLY A 69 -11.15 14.32 3.37
C GLY A 69 -10.89 13.14 4.32
N ALA A 70 -9.80 12.39 4.15
CA ALA A 70 -9.40 11.42 5.16
C ALA A 70 -8.92 12.13 6.44
N VAL A 71 -9.04 11.47 7.59
CA VAL A 71 -8.55 11.98 8.88
C VAL A 71 -7.12 11.54 9.22
N GLY A 72 -6.53 10.71 8.36
CA GLY A 72 -5.20 10.15 8.55
C GLY A 72 -4.85 9.14 7.47
N VAL A 73 -3.69 8.49 7.65
CA VAL A 73 -3.15 7.53 6.69
C VAL A 73 -2.68 6.25 7.37
N GLN A 74 -2.80 5.14 6.67
CA GLN A 74 -2.17 3.86 7.00
C GLN A 74 -1.09 3.57 5.97
N MET A 75 0.14 3.33 6.46
CA MET A 75 1.28 3.00 5.62
C MET A 75 1.81 1.61 6.00
N GLY A 76 1.77 0.66 5.06
CA GLY A 76 2.41 -0.65 5.26
C GLY A 76 3.86 -0.62 4.80
N THR A 77 4.05 -0.37 3.51
CA THR A 77 5.36 -0.47 2.85
C THR A 77 6.43 0.45 3.45
N ARG A 78 6.09 1.69 3.84
CA ARG A 78 7.03 2.60 4.52
C ARG A 78 7.60 2.03 5.82
N PHE A 79 6.78 1.34 6.61
CA PHE A 79 7.18 0.77 7.89
C PHE A 79 7.79 -0.62 7.78
N LEU A 80 7.78 -1.28 6.60
CA LEU A 80 8.66 -2.42 6.36
C LEU A 80 10.14 -2.00 6.40
N ALA A 81 10.45 -0.77 5.95
CA ALA A 81 11.77 -0.17 6.00
C ALA A 81 11.98 0.68 7.28
N CYS A 82 11.55 0.17 8.44
CA CYS A 82 11.96 0.73 9.73
C CYS A 82 12.85 -0.23 10.53
N THR A 83 13.62 0.32 11.48
CA THR A 83 14.54 -0.47 12.30
C THR A 83 13.81 -1.48 13.19
N GLU A 84 12.63 -1.11 13.68
CA GLU A 84 11.79 -1.87 14.60
C GLU A 84 10.95 -2.96 13.92
N ALA A 85 10.95 -3.02 12.58
CA ALA A 85 10.24 -4.04 11.82
C ALA A 85 10.96 -5.39 11.87
N ASP A 86 10.90 -6.08 13.01
CA ASP A 86 11.58 -7.37 13.24
C ASP A 86 11.00 -8.53 12.42
N MET A 87 9.74 -8.41 11.99
CA MET A 87 9.11 -9.38 11.08
C MET A 87 9.69 -9.32 9.65
N ALA A 88 10.32 -8.20 9.27
CA ALA A 88 10.94 -8.05 7.96
C ALA A 88 12.43 -8.38 8.07
N HIS A 89 12.84 -9.49 7.47
CA HIS A 89 14.26 -9.84 7.37
C HIS A 89 15.06 -8.72 6.68
N ASP A 90 16.33 -8.51 7.04
CA ASP A 90 17.15 -7.42 6.51
C ASP A 90 17.24 -7.43 4.97
N ASN A 91 17.23 -8.61 4.37
CA ASN A 91 17.16 -8.74 2.91
C ASN A 91 15.87 -8.15 2.32
N TRP A 92 14.72 -8.28 2.99
CA TRP A 92 13.49 -7.61 2.58
C TRP A 92 13.63 -6.11 2.64
N LYS A 93 14.15 -5.58 3.75
CA LYS A 93 14.39 -4.14 3.87
C LYS A 93 15.31 -3.63 2.76
N ARG A 94 16.39 -4.36 2.45
CA ARG A 94 17.33 -4.04 1.37
C ARG A 94 16.68 -4.07 -0.02
N VAL A 95 15.95 -5.13 -0.35
CA VAL A 95 15.24 -5.25 -1.64
C VAL A 95 14.23 -4.12 -1.79
N LEU A 96 13.54 -3.76 -0.70
CA LEU A 96 12.58 -2.68 -0.68
C LEU A 96 13.22 -1.30 -0.94
N VAL A 97 14.32 -0.95 -0.26
CA VAL A 97 14.97 0.37 -0.47
C VAL A 97 15.66 0.49 -1.84
N GLN A 98 15.92 -0.65 -2.50
CA GLN A 98 16.46 -0.70 -3.86
C GLN A 98 15.37 -0.69 -4.93
N ALA A 99 14.09 -0.76 -4.54
CA ALA A 99 12.97 -0.81 -5.47
C ALA A 99 12.78 0.56 -6.16
N GLY A 100 12.75 0.56 -7.49
CA GLY A 100 12.36 1.73 -8.28
C GLY A 100 10.85 1.97 -8.32
N ASP A 101 10.45 3.05 -8.99
CA ASP A 101 9.06 3.45 -9.23
C ASP A 101 8.21 2.35 -9.89
N ASN A 102 8.80 1.57 -10.80
CA ASN A 102 8.14 0.52 -11.55
C ASN A 102 8.36 -0.89 -10.97
N ALA A 103 8.89 -1.03 -9.75
CA ALA A 103 9.35 -2.31 -9.22
C ALA A 103 8.23 -3.30 -8.87
N THR A 104 7.00 -2.82 -8.60
CA THR A 104 5.89 -3.68 -8.16
C THR A 104 4.86 -3.95 -9.25
N ALA A 105 4.19 -5.10 -9.15
CA ALA A 105 3.06 -5.47 -10.00
C ALA A 105 2.07 -6.36 -9.24
N ILE A 106 0.86 -6.55 -9.78
CA ILE A 106 -0.18 -7.42 -9.21
C ILE A 106 -0.08 -8.79 -9.88
N ALA A 107 0.23 -9.83 -9.11
CA ALA A 107 0.17 -11.22 -9.52
C ALA A 107 -1.21 -11.82 -9.24
N CYS A 108 -1.56 -12.90 -9.96
CA CYS A 108 -2.79 -13.68 -9.71
C CYS A 108 -4.08 -12.82 -9.70
N ARG A 109 -4.24 -11.93 -10.69
CA ARG A 109 -5.39 -10.98 -10.76
C ARG A 109 -6.77 -11.65 -10.77
N LYS A 110 -6.90 -12.90 -11.19
CA LYS A 110 -8.20 -13.59 -11.26
C LYS A 110 -8.50 -14.36 -9.98
N SER A 111 -7.48 -14.97 -9.40
CA SER A 111 -7.63 -15.93 -8.30
C SER A 111 -7.38 -15.29 -6.94
N SER A 112 -6.32 -14.49 -6.82
CA SER A 112 -5.96 -13.85 -5.57
C SER A 112 -5.03 -12.65 -5.82
N PRO A 113 -5.57 -11.49 -6.25
CA PRO A 113 -4.78 -10.32 -6.60
C PRO A 113 -3.81 -9.94 -5.49
N THR A 114 -2.51 -9.99 -5.77
CA THR A 114 -1.46 -9.70 -4.79
C THR A 114 -0.41 -8.79 -5.40
N ARG A 115 -0.23 -7.58 -4.84
CA ARG A 115 0.85 -6.68 -5.24
C ARG A 115 2.14 -6.99 -4.49
N MET A 116 3.22 -7.16 -5.24
CA MET A 116 4.55 -7.44 -4.72
C MET A 116 5.63 -6.89 -5.67
N ILE A 117 6.87 -6.85 -5.19
CA ILE A 117 8.05 -6.56 -6.02
C ILE A 117 8.19 -7.67 -7.07
N LYS A 118 8.40 -7.29 -8.33
CA LYS A 118 8.63 -8.22 -9.44
C LYS A 118 9.93 -8.97 -9.22
N ASN A 119 9.86 -10.29 -9.17
CA ASN A 119 10.96 -11.22 -9.05
C ASN A 119 10.56 -12.59 -9.62
N GLN A 120 11.41 -13.62 -9.45
CA GLN A 120 11.09 -14.96 -9.93
C GLN A 120 9.82 -15.51 -9.29
N PHE A 121 9.61 -15.30 -7.99
CA PHE A 121 8.39 -15.77 -7.33
C PHE A 121 7.13 -15.06 -7.84
N PHE A 122 7.20 -13.77 -8.18
CA PHE A 122 6.13 -13.07 -8.88
C PHE A 122 5.77 -13.77 -10.19
N ASP A 123 6.77 -14.11 -11.02
CA ASP A 123 6.54 -14.79 -12.30
C ASP A 123 5.92 -16.18 -12.10
N GLU A 124 6.39 -16.95 -11.13
CA GLU A 124 5.80 -18.24 -10.73
C GLU A 124 4.32 -18.10 -10.34
N LEU A 125 4.00 -17.06 -9.58
CA LEU A 125 2.65 -16.80 -9.07
C LEU A 125 1.73 -16.32 -10.20
N ASP A 126 2.18 -15.38 -11.04
CA ASP A 126 1.37 -14.85 -12.14
C ASP A 126 1.10 -15.92 -13.22
N ALA A 127 2.04 -16.84 -13.43
CA ALA A 127 1.87 -17.99 -14.31
C ALA A 127 0.69 -18.90 -13.92
N LEU A 128 0.25 -18.89 -12.65
CA LEU A 128 -0.93 -19.65 -12.21
C LEU A 128 -2.24 -19.12 -12.82
N ASP A 129 -2.28 -17.84 -13.21
CA ASP A 129 -3.46 -17.13 -13.71
C ASP A 129 -3.42 -16.81 -15.22
N GLU A 130 -2.51 -17.45 -15.95
CA GLU A 130 -2.31 -17.31 -17.40
C GLU A 130 -3.61 -17.32 -18.23
N PRO A 131 -3.63 -16.64 -19.39
CA PRO A 131 -4.75 -16.72 -20.32
C PRO A 131 -5.13 -18.18 -20.64
N GLY A 132 -6.42 -18.51 -20.47
CA GLY A 132 -6.94 -19.86 -20.67
C GLY A 132 -7.08 -20.72 -19.40
N LYS A 133 -6.48 -20.33 -18.27
CA LYS A 133 -6.71 -20.99 -16.98
C LYS A 133 -7.96 -20.42 -16.29
N LYS A 134 -8.72 -21.30 -15.62
CA LYS A 134 -9.83 -20.91 -14.74
C LYS A 134 -9.27 -20.29 -13.46
N ALA A 135 -10.03 -19.36 -12.87
CA ALA A 135 -9.70 -18.85 -11.54
C ALA A 135 -9.57 -20.02 -10.55
N MET A 136 -8.45 -20.05 -9.86
CA MET A 136 -8.14 -20.99 -8.80
C MET A 136 -8.81 -20.55 -7.50
N HIS A 137 -9.06 -21.51 -6.61
CA HIS A 137 -9.42 -21.17 -5.24
C HIS A 137 -8.27 -20.38 -4.59
N TYR A 138 -8.58 -19.32 -3.86
CA TYR A 138 -7.57 -18.39 -3.35
C TYR A 138 -6.65 -19.01 -2.28
N MET A 139 -7.14 -19.98 -1.50
CA MET A 139 -6.40 -20.55 -0.37
C MET A 139 -5.06 -21.21 -0.78
N PRO A 140 -5.00 -22.09 -1.80
CA PRO A 140 -3.73 -22.61 -2.30
C PRO A 140 -2.71 -21.52 -2.69
N VAL A 141 -3.17 -20.47 -3.38
CA VAL A 141 -2.31 -19.35 -3.83
C VAL A 141 -1.75 -18.60 -2.63
N GLN A 142 -2.57 -18.37 -1.59
CA GLN A 142 -2.13 -17.73 -0.36
C GLN A 142 -1.12 -18.59 0.40
N ALA A 143 -1.34 -19.91 0.49
CA ALA A 143 -0.42 -20.82 1.16
C ALA A 143 0.98 -20.81 0.52
N GLN A 144 1.06 -20.74 -0.82
CA GLN A 144 2.35 -20.59 -1.51
C GLN A 144 3.05 -19.28 -1.15
N GLY A 145 2.32 -18.16 -1.13
CA GLY A 145 2.88 -16.87 -0.73
C GLY A 145 3.40 -16.86 0.72
N MET A 146 2.68 -17.50 1.65
CA MET A 146 3.11 -17.61 3.06
C MET A 146 4.33 -18.51 3.24
N ALA A 147 4.54 -19.50 2.37
CA ALA A 147 5.70 -20.39 2.42
C ALA A 147 6.99 -19.75 1.91
N ARG A 148 6.90 -18.65 1.15
CA ARG A 148 8.03 -17.95 0.53
C ARG A 148 8.52 -16.80 1.42
N ILE A 149 9.15 -17.14 2.54
CA ILE A 149 9.67 -16.14 3.49
C ILE A 149 10.78 -15.31 2.80
N PRO A 150 10.77 -13.96 2.87
CA PRO A 150 11.68 -13.11 2.10
C PRO A 150 13.08 -12.97 2.72
N THR A 151 13.78 -14.10 2.84
CA THR A 151 15.11 -14.20 3.47
C THR A 151 16.25 -14.33 2.47
N ASP A 152 15.98 -14.54 1.18
CA ASP A 152 16.98 -14.72 0.15
C ASP A 152 17.84 -13.46 -0.08
N THR A 153 19.12 -13.67 -0.36
CA THR A 153 20.11 -12.60 -0.47
C THR A 153 20.12 -11.91 -1.83
N ASP A 154 19.48 -12.46 -2.85
CA ASP A 154 19.38 -11.84 -4.18
C ASP A 154 18.02 -11.21 -4.46
N GLY A 155 17.01 -11.43 -3.59
CA GLY A 155 15.68 -10.87 -3.72
C GLY A 155 14.80 -11.56 -4.77
N THR A 156 15.22 -12.72 -5.26
CA THR A 156 14.60 -13.40 -6.40
C THR A 156 13.43 -14.31 -6.03
N THR A 157 13.47 -14.97 -4.86
CA THR A 157 12.57 -16.10 -4.55
C THR A 157 11.59 -15.84 -3.40
N GLY A 158 11.84 -14.80 -2.60
CA GLY A 158 10.97 -14.38 -1.51
C GLY A 158 9.67 -13.73 -1.96
N ASN A 159 8.66 -13.79 -1.11
CA ASN A 159 7.42 -13.03 -1.26
C ASN A 159 7.57 -11.59 -0.75
N TYR A 160 8.23 -10.74 -1.53
CA TYR A 160 8.48 -9.34 -1.18
C TYR A 160 7.24 -8.47 -1.45
N VAL A 161 6.22 -8.57 -0.60
CA VAL A 161 5.02 -7.71 -0.71
C VAL A 161 5.38 -6.25 -0.47
N ALA A 162 4.98 -5.37 -1.39
CA ALA A 162 5.22 -3.95 -1.33
C ALA A 162 4.20 -3.21 -2.21
N GLY A 163 3.79 -2.02 -1.76
CA GLY A 163 2.94 -1.12 -2.53
C GLY A 163 3.74 -0.30 -3.54
N THR A 164 3.05 0.44 -4.40
CA THR A 164 3.69 1.32 -5.40
C THR A 164 4.52 2.44 -4.77
N GLY A 165 4.24 2.79 -3.51
CA GLY A 165 5.05 3.74 -2.73
C GLY A 165 6.46 3.27 -2.40
N ALA A 166 6.85 2.03 -2.76
CA ALA A 166 8.20 1.51 -2.57
C ALA A 166 9.29 2.40 -3.18
N GLY A 167 9.05 2.97 -4.36
CA GLY A 167 10.01 3.86 -5.04
C GLY A 167 10.29 5.19 -4.33
N LEU A 168 9.55 5.52 -3.27
CA LEU A 168 9.75 6.71 -2.43
C LEU A 168 10.57 6.41 -1.17
N ILE A 169 10.97 5.15 -0.97
CA ILE A 169 11.63 4.66 0.23
C ILE A 169 13.09 4.39 -0.10
N HIS A 170 13.99 5.23 0.40
CA HIS A 170 15.42 5.16 0.04
C HIS A 170 16.33 4.70 1.18
N GLU A 171 15.80 4.58 2.39
CA GLU A 171 16.58 4.29 3.60
C GLU A 171 15.75 3.59 4.67
N ILE A 172 16.45 2.84 5.52
CA ILE A 172 15.89 2.17 6.72
C ILE A 172 16.12 3.11 7.91
N ARG A 173 15.06 3.43 8.65
CA ARG A 173 15.12 4.41 9.75
C ARG A 173 14.28 4.03 10.96
N PRO A 174 14.54 4.62 12.13
CA PRO A 174 13.63 4.51 13.26
C PRO A 174 12.22 4.97 12.93
N ALA A 175 11.21 4.23 13.40
CA ALA A 175 9.81 4.54 13.13
C ALA A 175 9.42 5.94 13.64
N ALA A 176 9.99 6.35 14.78
CA ALA A 176 9.78 7.68 15.33
C ALA A 176 10.22 8.81 14.38
N GLU A 177 11.37 8.64 13.71
CA GLU A 177 11.87 9.61 12.75
C GLU A 177 11.02 9.67 11.48
N ILE A 178 10.58 8.49 10.99
CA ILE A 178 9.70 8.39 9.84
C ILE A 178 8.40 9.16 10.10
N VAL A 179 7.78 8.97 11.27
CA VAL A 179 6.54 9.66 11.65
C VAL A 179 6.77 11.18 11.74
N ALA A 180 7.85 11.61 12.41
CA ALA A 180 8.16 13.03 12.54
C ALA A 180 8.33 13.71 11.17
N GLU A 181 9.11 13.09 10.27
CA GLU A 181 9.33 13.62 8.91
C GLU A 181 8.05 13.67 8.08
N ILE A 182 7.18 12.67 8.18
CA ILE A 182 5.88 12.66 7.49
C ILE A 182 5.06 13.88 7.90
N VAL A 183 4.99 14.17 9.20
CA VAL A 183 4.22 15.30 9.74
C VAL A 183 4.85 16.63 9.33
N ASP A 184 6.17 16.78 9.50
CA ASP A 184 6.90 18.00 9.17
C ASP A 184 6.81 18.33 7.68
N THR A 185 6.97 17.32 6.83
CA THR A 185 6.86 17.45 5.37
C THR A 185 5.44 17.83 4.95
N ALA A 186 4.42 17.20 5.55
CA ALA A 186 3.03 17.55 5.25
C ALA A 186 2.71 19.00 5.65
N ALA A 187 3.14 19.42 6.84
CA ALA A 187 2.95 20.78 7.33
C ALA A 187 3.69 21.83 6.47
N ALA A 188 4.91 21.53 6.03
CA ALA A 188 5.65 22.39 5.12
C ALA A 188 4.95 22.53 3.77
N ARG A 189 4.52 21.41 3.17
CA ARG A 189 3.84 21.43 1.87
C ARG A 189 2.48 22.09 1.91
N LEU A 190 1.77 22.01 3.03
CA LEU A 190 0.53 22.75 3.22
C LEU A 190 0.75 24.26 3.11
N ARG A 191 1.81 24.79 3.74
CA ARG A 191 2.16 26.22 3.65
C ARG A 191 2.48 26.62 2.21
N ASP A 192 3.32 25.84 1.52
CA ASP A 192 3.66 26.11 0.11
C ASP A 192 2.40 26.16 -0.78
N VAL A 193 1.49 25.20 -0.60
CA VAL A 193 0.23 25.16 -1.37
C VAL A 193 -0.68 26.33 -1.03
N GLN A 194 -0.77 26.74 0.23
CA GLN A 194 -1.56 27.91 0.63
C GLN A 194 -1.03 29.20 0.00
N GLU A 195 0.29 29.39 -0.04
CA GLU A 195 0.91 30.56 -0.69
C GLU A 195 0.54 30.68 -2.18
N MET A 196 0.34 29.55 -2.87
CA MET A 196 -0.11 29.56 -4.27
C MET A 196 -1.51 30.15 -4.47
N PHE A 197 -2.36 30.13 -3.45
CA PHE A 197 -3.72 30.71 -3.49
C PHE A 197 -3.80 32.12 -2.90
N HIS A 198 -2.72 32.62 -2.31
CA HIS A 198 -2.65 33.93 -1.64
C HIS A 198 -1.81 34.98 -2.41
N ASN A 199 -1.22 34.61 -3.54
CA ASN A 199 -0.57 35.56 -4.44
C ASN A 199 -1.61 36.17 -5.40
N ASP A 200 -2.20 37.29 -4.98
CA ASP A 200 -2.86 38.29 -5.86
C ASP A 200 -1.82 39.13 -6.63
#